data_AF-A0A9D8T0B2-F1
#
_entry.id   AF-A0A9D8T0B2-F1
#
_cell.length_a   1.000
_cell.length_b   1.000
_cell.length_c   1.000
_cell.angle_alpha   90.00
_cell.angle_beta   90.00
_cell.angle_gamma   90.00
#
_symmetry.space_group_name_H-M   'P 1'
#
loop_
_entity.id
_entity.type
_entity.pdbx_description
1 polymer ?
#
loop_
_entity_poly.entity_id
_entity_poly.type
_entity_poly.pdbx_seq_one_letter_code
_entity_poly.pdbx_strand_id
1 'polypeptide(L)'
;MKLWPMPSTTFEPLKHEAESASLDDEDYEFTGKKLQAYMLHGVRYTVNTWKEMLIQVCGHILMEKRSTLEWLCANENHGFSHTYESWRKELAPNMYVWTDNSTYTKINILRGMLNECNIPHSELVFEFRADVVEEDED
;
A
#
# COMPACT_ATOMS: atom_id res chain seq x y z
N MET A 1 -36.29 40.09 -32.55
CA MET A 1 -36.09 39.29 -31.33
C MET A 1 -34.61 38.94 -31.24
N LYS A 2 -33.95 39.25 -30.12
CA LYS A 2 -32.57 38.81 -29.86
C LYS A 2 -32.64 37.69 -28.83
N LEU A 3 -32.15 36.51 -29.20
CA LEU A 3 -32.05 35.36 -28.31
C LEU A 3 -30.94 35.61 -27.30
N TRP A 4 -31.18 35.23 -26.04
CA TRP A 4 -30.15 35.26 -25.00
C TRP A 4 -29.04 34.26 -25.34
N PRO A 5 -27.76 34.62 -25.16
CA PRO A 5 -26.66 33.71 -25.40
C PRO A 5 -26.67 32.58 -24.36
N MET A 6 -26.36 31.38 -24.82
CA MET A 6 -26.27 30.19 -23.97
C MET A 6 -25.13 30.35 -22.95
N PRO A 7 -25.36 30.09 -21.66
CA PRO A 7 -24.29 30.15 -20.67
C PRO A 7 -23.27 29.03 -20.97
N SER A 8 -22.04 29.42 -21.28
CA SER A 8 -20.91 28.50 -21.36
C SER A 8 -20.39 28.24 -19.95
N THR A 9 -20.51 27.00 -19.48
CA THR A 9 -19.93 26.55 -18.21
C THR A 9 -18.47 26.16 -18.42
N THR A 10 -17.61 26.61 -17.50
CA THR A 10 -16.20 26.21 -17.36
C THR A 10 -16.03 25.16 -16.26
N PHE A 11 -17.10 24.43 -15.91
CA PHE A 11 -17.06 23.42 -14.86
C PHE A 11 -16.06 22.32 -15.22
N GLU A 12 -14.91 22.33 -14.56
CA GLU A 12 -13.99 21.22 -14.50
C GLU A 12 -14.40 20.35 -13.30
N PRO A 13 -14.60 19.04 -13.47
CA PRO A 13 -14.93 18.16 -12.34
C PRO A 13 -13.85 18.32 -11.27
N LEU A 14 -14.26 18.61 -10.04
CA LEU A 14 -13.33 18.65 -8.91
C LEU A 14 -12.59 17.32 -8.90
N LYS A 15 -11.26 17.37 -9.07
CA LYS A 15 -10.41 16.22 -8.81
C LYS A 15 -10.67 15.81 -7.38
N HIS A 16 -11.46 14.76 -7.18
CA HIS A 16 -11.62 14.13 -5.89
C HIS A 16 -10.21 13.78 -5.42
N GLU A 17 -9.73 14.43 -4.36
CA GLU A 17 -8.44 14.08 -3.78
C GLU A 17 -8.49 12.60 -3.45
N ALA A 18 -7.52 11.83 -3.94
CA ALA A 18 -7.49 10.41 -3.68
C ALA A 18 -7.34 10.22 -2.16
N GLU A 19 -8.21 9.41 -1.57
CA GLU A 19 -8.13 9.10 -0.15
C GLU A 19 -6.75 8.47 0.14
N SER A 20 -6.06 8.96 1.17
CA SER A 20 -4.76 8.45 1.56
C SER A 20 -4.65 8.31 3.06
N ALA A 21 -3.92 7.29 3.52
CA ALA A 21 -3.66 7.08 4.94
C ALA A 21 -2.26 6.53 5.16
N SER A 22 -1.63 6.99 6.24
CA SER A 22 -0.30 6.56 6.66
C SER A 22 -0.37 5.27 7.47
N LEU A 23 0.68 4.43 7.44
CA LEU A 23 0.72 3.18 8.21
C LEU A 23 0.65 3.41 9.74
N ASP A 24 1.09 4.58 10.20
CA ASP A 24 1.02 5.02 11.61
C ASP A 24 -0.35 5.56 12.04
N ASP A 25 -1.29 5.71 11.11
CA ASP A 25 -2.66 6.06 11.45
C ASP A 25 -3.33 4.87 12.16
N GLU A 26 -3.50 5.01 13.49
CA GLU A 26 -4.06 3.97 14.35
C GLU A 26 -5.58 3.83 14.20
N ASP A 27 -6.25 4.90 13.77
CA ASP A 27 -7.71 4.97 13.64
C ASP A 27 -8.19 4.60 12.22
N TYR A 28 -7.26 4.42 11.27
CA TYR A 28 -7.59 4.09 9.88
C TYR A 28 -7.79 2.59 9.65
N GLU A 29 -8.95 2.22 9.09
CA GLU A 29 -9.23 0.84 8.66
C GLU A 29 -8.82 0.62 7.19
N PHE A 30 -7.75 -0.16 7.00
CA PHE A 30 -7.25 -0.53 5.67
C PHE A 30 -8.04 -1.66 5.00
N THR A 31 -8.73 -2.48 5.78
CA THR A 31 -9.46 -3.64 5.26
C THR A 31 -10.63 -3.20 4.39
N GLY A 32 -10.78 -3.83 3.22
CA GLY A 32 -11.81 -3.48 2.25
C GLY A 32 -11.43 -2.32 1.31
N LYS A 33 -10.39 -1.53 1.63
CA LYS A 33 -9.90 -0.47 0.76
C LYS A 33 -9.18 -1.02 -0.47
N LYS A 34 -9.36 -0.34 -1.61
CA LYS A 34 -8.72 -0.67 -2.89
C LYS A 34 -7.55 0.26 -3.15
N LEU A 35 -6.33 -0.28 -3.15
CA LEU A 35 -5.13 0.50 -3.46
C LEU A 35 -5.12 0.99 -4.92
N GLN A 36 -4.57 2.18 -5.12
CA GLN A 36 -4.09 2.66 -6.43
C GLN A 36 -2.58 2.85 -6.45
N ALA A 37 -2.00 3.21 -5.30
CA ALA A 37 -0.59 3.50 -5.15
C ALA A 37 -0.20 3.45 -3.67
N TYR A 38 1.10 3.52 -3.43
CA TYR A 38 1.66 3.84 -2.13
C TYR A 38 2.83 4.81 -2.32
N MET A 39 3.19 5.52 -1.27
CA MET A 39 4.43 6.29 -1.17
C MET A 39 5.32 5.64 -0.13
N LEU A 40 6.58 5.41 -0.49
CA LEU A 40 7.62 4.95 0.42
C LEU A 40 8.77 5.96 0.32
N HIS A 41 9.18 6.55 1.44
CA HIS A 41 10.24 7.57 1.46
C HIS A 41 9.99 8.75 0.51
N GLY A 42 8.72 9.17 0.41
CA GLY A 42 8.29 10.24 -0.49
C GLY A 42 8.27 9.86 -1.98
N VAL A 43 8.62 8.63 -2.35
CA VAL A 43 8.55 8.14 -3.73
C VAL A 43 7.25 7.35 -3.95
N ARG A 44 6.50 7.71 -4.99
CA ARG A 44 5.20 7.11 -5.30
C ARG A 44 5.32 5.92 -6.26
N TYR A 45 4.64 4.82 -5.93
CA TYR A 45 4.60 3.58 -6.70
C TYR A 45 3.15 3.15 -6.93
N THR A 46 2.76 2.89 -8.18
CA THR A 46 1.41 2.42 -8.52
C THR A 46 1.28 0.91 -8.35
N VAL A 47 0.17 0.46 -7.78
CA VAL A 47 -0.12 -0.95 -7.49
C VAL A 47 -1.60 -1.26 -7.68
N ASN A 48 -1.92 -2.51 -7.98
CA ASN A 48 -3.31 -2.96 -8.12
C ASN A 48 -3.82 -3.73 -6.90
N THR A 49 -2.94 -4.32 -6.11
CA THR A 49 -3.32 -5.18 -4.98
C THR A 49 -2.44 -4.98 -3.76
N TRP A 50 -2.98 -5.29 -2.57
CA TRP A 50 -2.23 -5.33 -1.32
C TRP A 50 -1.07 -6.33 -1.35
N LYS A 51 -1.22 -7.45 -2.08
CA LYS A 51 -0.17 -8.45 -2.26
C LYS A 51 1.01 -7.89 -3.06
N GLU A 52 0.72 -7.23 -4.17
CA GLU A 52 1.73 -6.56 -4.99
C GLU A 52 2.47 -5.49 -4.19
N MET A 53 1.73 -4.65 -3.47
CA MET A 53 2.31 -3.62 -2.60
C MET A 53 3.26 -4.22 -1.57
N LEU A 54 2.85 -5.25 -0.83
CA LEU A 54 3.71 -5.89 0.18
C LEU A 54 5.01 -6.39 -0.44
N ILE A 55 4.95 -7.05 -1.60
CA ILE A 55 6.13 -7.57 -2.30
C ILE A 55 7.06 -6.42 -2.72
N GLN A 56 6.52 -5.33 -3.29
CA GLN A 56 7.34 -4.19 -3.72
C GLN A 56 7.99 -3.47 -2.53
N VAL A 57 7.23 -3.18 -1.47
CA VAL A 57 7.77 -2.54 -0.25
C VAL A 57 8.87 -3.40 0.37
N CYS A 58 8.63 -4.70 0.57
CA CYS A 58 9.68 -5.60 1.06
C CYS A 58 10.90 -5.65 0.14
N GLY A 59 10.70 -5.60 -1.18
CA GLY A 59 11.78 -5.56 -2.16
C GLY A 59 12.64 -4.29 -2.05
N HIS A 60 12.02 -3.13 -1.89
CA HIS A 60 12.74 -1.86 -1.68
C HIS A 60 13.51 -1.87 -0.36
N ILE A 61 12.87 -2.26 0.74
CA ILE A 61 13.53 -2.35 2.05
C ILE A 61 14.65 -3.40 2.04
N LEU A 62 14.52 -4.50 1.28
CA LEU A 62 15.59 -5.48 1.15
C LEU A 62 16.85 -4.89 0.52
N MET A 63 16.72 -3.98 -0.44
CA MET A 63 17.86 -3.31 -1.07
C MET A 63 18.59 -2.38 -0.09
N GLU A 64 17.86 -1.77 0.85
CA GLU A 64 18.40 -0.79 1.81
C GLU A 64 18.87 -1.43 3.12
N LYS A 65 18.16 -2.45 3.60
CA LYS A 65 18.28 -3.05 4.95
C LYS A 65 18.42 -4.57 4.89
N ARG A 66 19.23 -5.07 3.96
CA ARG A 66 19.37 -6.50 3.67
C ARG A 66 19.58 -7.36 4.93
N SER A 67 20.55 -7.01 5.76
CA SER A 67 20.91 -7.80 6.95
C SER A 67 19.76 -7.92 7.95
N THR A 68 18.91 -6.89 8.07
CA THR A 68 17.72 -6.95 8.93
C THR A 68 16.71 -7.95 8.38
N LEU A 69 16.43 -7.94 7.08
CA LEU A 69 15.50 -8.90 6.47
C LEU A 69 16.03 -10.33 6.49
N GLU A 70 17.34 -10.51 6.33
CA GLU A 70 17.99 -11.82 6.52
C GLU A 70 17.80 -12.31 7.96
N TRP A 71 17.99 -11.44 8.95
CA TRP A 71 17.73 -11.77 10.35
C TRP A 71 16.25 -12.10 10.59
N LEU A 72 15.31 -11.35 10.01
CA LEU A 72 13.88 -11.66 10.09
C LEU A 72 13.56 -13.06 9.53
N CYS A 73 14.16 -13.42 8.39
CA CYS A 73 14.02 -14.75 7.80
C CYS A 73 14.61 -15.85 8.69
N ALA A 74 15.79 -15.60 9.28
CA ALA A 74 16.48 -16.55 10.16
C ALA A 74 15.71 -16.84 11.45
N ASN A 75 14.95 -15.87 11.95
CA ASN A 75 14.15 -16.00 13.17
C ASN A 75 12.67 -16.30 12.90
N GLU A 76 12.30 -16.51 11.63
CA GLU A 76 10.90 -16.69 11.18
C GLU A 76 9.94 -15.63 11.72
N ASN A 77 10.38 -14.37 11.76
CA ASN A 77 9.65 -13.28 12.41
C ASN A 77 8.89 -12.42 11.41
N HIS A 78 7.80 -11.78 11.84
CA HIS A 78 6.97 -10.84 11.07
C HIS A 78 6.58 -11.36 9.67
N GLY A 79 6.32 -12.66 9.53
CA GLY A 79 5.91 -13.27 8.26
C GLY A 79 7.05 -13.55 7.28
N PHE A 80 8.31 -13.38 7.69
CA PHE A 80 9.50 -13.78 6.92
C PHE A 80 9.93 -15.21 7.28
N SER A 81 10.62 -15.90 6.37
CA SER A 81 11.23 -17.22 6.62
C SER A 81 12.25 -17.56 5.52
N HIS A 82 13.20 -18.45 5.81
CA HIS A 82 14.04 -19.10 4.80
C HIS A 82 13.37 -20.29 4.11
N THR A 83 12.23 -20.73 4.61
CA THR A 83 11.52 -21.91 4.11
C THR A 83 10.50 -21.52 3.06
N TYR A 84 10.55 -22.19 1.91
CA TYR A 84 9.55 -22.05 0.88
C TYR A 84 8.23 -22.70 1.32
N GLU A 85 7.14 -21.96 1.17
CA GLU A 85 5.77 -22.44 1.32
C GLU A 85 4.90 -21.82 0.21
N SER A 86 3.84 -22.52 -0.23
CA SER A 86 3.02 -22.08 -1.37
C SER A 86 2.29 -20.75 -1.14
N TRP A 87 2.02 -20.38 0.12
CA TRP A 87 1.42 -19.11 0.53
C TRP A 87 2.43 -17.96 0.70
N ARG A 88 3.73 -18.24 0.52
CA ARG A 88 4.80 -17.24 0.59
C ARG A 88 5.30 -16.87 -0.80
N LYS A 89 5.90 -15.68 -0.90
CA LYS A 89 6.57 -15.20 -2.10
C LYS A 89 8.06 -15.03 -1.82
N GLU A 90 8.89 -15.53 -2.73
CA GLU A 90 10.34 -15.30 -2.70
C GLU A 90 10.66 -13.85 -3.09
N LEU A 91 11.44 -13.19 -2.24
CA LEU A 91 11.96 -11.83 -2.44
C LEU A 91 13.40 -11.84 -2.97
N ALA A 92 14.20 -12.80 -2.50
CA ALA A 92 15.58 -13.08 -2.88
C ALA A 92 15.89 -14.56 -2.56
N PRO A 93 17.02 -15.12 -3.03
CA PRO A 93 17.34 -16.53 -2.81
C PRO A 93 17.21 -16.94 -1.34
N ASN A 94 16.33 -17.90 -1.07
CA ASN A 94 15.99 -18.37 0.28
C ASN A 94 15.40 -17.30 1.22
N MET A 95 14.76 -16.25 0.72
CA MET A 95 14.11 -15.23 1.55
C MET A 95 12.65 -15.10 1.11
N TYR A 96 11.73 -15.50 1.98
CA TYR A 96 10.31 -15.58 1.66
C TYR A 96 9.47 -14.74 2.61
N VAL A 97 8.42 -14.10 2.09
CA VAL A 97 7.43 -13.36 2.87
C VAL A 97 6.03 -13.94 2.69
N TRP A 98 5.26 -14.00 3.77
CA TRP A 98 3.87 -14.47 3.74
C TRP A 98 2.95 -13.45 3.06
N THR A 99 2.40 -13.82 1.90
CA THR A 99 1.60 -12.90 1.08
C THR A 99 0.13 -13.31 0.94
N ASP A 100 -0.16 -14.61 1.06
CA ASP A 100 -1.52 -15.14 0.98
C ASP A 100 -2.17 -15.16 2.37
N ASN A 101 -2.69 -14.01 2.76
CA ASN A 101 -3.31 -13.74 4.06
C ASN A 101 -4.27 -12.53 3.95
N SER A 102 -4.79 -12.01 5.07
CA SER A 102 -5.68 -10.84 5.09
C SER A 102 -4.93 -9.50 4.91
N THR A 103 -5.63 -8.41 4.61
CA THR A 103 -5.02 -7.06 4.60
C THR A 103 -4.42 -6.71 5.97
N TYR A 104 -5.16 -6.98 7.04
CA TYR A 104 -4.70 -6.82 8.42
C TYR A 104 -3.35 -7.50 8.69
N THR A 105 -3.19 -8.76 8.26
CA THR A 105 -1.90 -9.47 8.41
C THR A 105 -0.77 -8.78 7.63
N LYS A 106 -1.02 -8.29 6.42
CA LYS A 106 0.00 -7.55 5.64
C LYS A 106 0.41 -6.25 6.32
N ILE A 107 -0.55 -5.51 6.89
CA ILE A 107 -0.28 -4.30 7.66
C ILE A 107 0.61 -4.61 8.87
N ASN A 108 0.33 -5.70 9.59
CA ASN A 108 1.17 -6.12 10.73
C ASN A 108 2.57 -6.59 10.31
N ILE A 109 2.69 -7.27 9.16
CA ILE A 109 4.00 -7.62 8.57
C ILE A 109 4.80 -6.35 8.28
N LEU A 110 4.18 -5.35 7.65
CA LEU A 110 4.82 -4.07 7.34
C LEU A 110 5.25 -3.31 8.60
N ARG A 111 4.37 -3.19 9.61
CA ARG A 111 4.69 -2.57 10.89
C ARG A 111 5.89 -3.24 11.57
N GLY A 112 5.87 -4.57 11.67
CA GLY A 112 6.98 -5.32 12.25
C GLY A 112 8.29 -5.13 11.49
N MET A 113 8.25 -5.24 10.16
CA MET A 113 9.43 -5.06 9.32
C MET A 113 10.02 -3.64 9.44
N LEU A 114 9.20 -2.59 9.37
CA LEU A 114 9.66 -1.21 9.45
C LEU A 114 10.23 -0.88 10.83
N ASN A 115 9.60 -1.37 11.91
CA ASN A 115 10.11 -1.24 13.27
C ASN A 115 11.52 -1.84 13.41
N GLU A 116 11.73 -3.06 12.93
CA GLU A 116 13.05 -3.72 12.97
C GLU A 116 14.09 -3.05 12.06
N CYS A 117 13.64 -2.36 11.00
CA CYS A 117 14.50 -1.55 10.14
C CYS A 117 14.77 -0.15 10.70
N ASN A 118 14.16 0.22 11.84
CA ASN A 118 14.16 1.55 12.42
C ASN A 118 13.71 2.63 11.41
N ILE A 119 12.67 2.30 10.64
CA ILE A 119 12.01 3.19 9.69
C ILE A 119 10.68 3.64 10.31
N PRO A 120 10.42 4.96 10.40
CA PRO A 120 9.13 5.45 10.89
C PRO A 120 7.98 4.91 10.04
N HIS A 121 6.90 4.47 10.67
CA HIS A 121 5.71 3.99 9.95
C HIS A 121 5.11 5.07 9.05
N SER A 122 5.27 6.35 9.40
CA SER A 122 4.87 7.51 8.60
C SER A 122 5.51 7.58 7.22
N GLU A 123 6.62 6.87 6.99
CA GLU A 123 7.30 6.82 5.69
C GLU A 123 6.56 5.97 4.66
N LEU A 124 5.58 5.17 5.10
CA LEU A 124 4.73 4.37 4.22
C LEU A 124 3.30 4.89 4.24
N VAL A 125 2.90 5.53 3.14
CA VAL A 125 1.55 6.09 2.96
C VAL A 125 0.85 5.34 1.83
N PHE A 126 -0.40 4.96 2.04
CA PHE A 126 -1.23 4.29 1.05
C PHE A 126 -2.18 5.27 0.39
N GLU A 127 -2.36 5.12 -0.92
CA GLU A 127 -3.39 5.84 -1.68
C GLU A 127 -4.44 4.86 -2.17
N PHE A 128 -5.70 5.24 -2.00
CA PHE A 128 -6.86 4.43 -2.34
C PHE A 128 -7.60 4.99 -3.54
N ARG A 129 -8.25 4.09 -4.28
CA ARG A 129 -9.17 4.45 -5.35
C ARG A 129 -10.40 5.07 -4.71
N ALA A 130 -10.94 6.14 -5.31
CA ALA A 130 -12.24 6.65 -4.92
C ALA A 130 -13.30 5.55 -5.11
N ASP A 131 -14.15 5.36 -4.10
CA ASP A 131 -15.39 4.65 -4.30
C ASP A 131 -16.27 5.54 -5.16
N VAL A 132 -16.50 5.13 -6.41
CA VAL A 132 -17.42 5.85 -7.31
C VAL A 132 -18.80 5.66 -6.70
N VAL A 133 -19.29 6.67 -5.99
CA VAL A 133 -20.71 6.76 -5.66
C VAL A 133 -21.37 7.13 -6.98
N GLU A 134 -21.96 6.14 -7.66
CA GLU A 134 -22.88 6.44 -8.76
C GLU A 134 -24.02 7.25 -8.15
N GLU A 135 -24.04 8.56 -8.41
CA GLU A 135 -25.24 9.36 -8.20
C GLU A 135 -26.28 8.84 -9.20
N ASP A 136 -27.20 8.01 -8.71
CA ASP A 136 -28.44 7.69 -9.41
C ASP A 136 -29.18 9.03 -9.64
N GLU A 137 -29.08 9.57 -10.86
CA GLU A 137 -29.92 10.69 -11.29
C GLU A 137 -31.38 10.19 -11.40
N ASP A 138 -32.23 10.64 -10.45
CA ASP A 138 -33.70 10.51 -10.46
C ASP A 138 -34.36 11.18 -11.69
#